data_AF-A0A8B7JM27-F1
#
_entry.id   AF-A0A8B7JM27-F1
#
_cell.length_a   1.000
_cell.length_b   1.000
_cell.length_c   1.000
_cell.angle_alpha   90.00
_cell.angle_beta   90.00
_cell.angle_gamma   90.00
#
_symmetry.space_group_name_H-M   'P 1'
#
loop_
_entity.id
_entity.type
_entity.pdbx_description
1 polymer ?
#
loop_
_entity_poly.entity_id
_entity_poly.type
_entity_poly.pdbx_seq_one_letter_code
_entity_poly.pdbx_strand_id
1 'polypeptide(L)' 'MKPLFESYSEAVSTSSAEEFCQSVLGWLERHCTLPVLRPAISGSLLQLCKVTSILTQPTWLPEQALQAVSRLPPGDS' A
#
# COMPACT_ATOMS: atom_id res chain seq x y z
N MET A 1 11.68 8.73 -5.72
CA MET A 1 10.26 8.47 -6.06
C MET A 1 9.43 9.35 -5.15
N LYS A 2 8.52 10.15 -5.69
CA LYS A 2 7.52 10.83 -4.86
C LYS A 2 6.68 9.76 -4.13
N PRO A 3 6.38 9.89 -2.84
CA PRO A 3 5.46 8.99 -2.15
C PRO A 3 4.16 8.84 -2.95
N LEU A 4 3.67 7.59 -3.09
CA LEU A 4 2.44 7.32 -3.85
C LEU A 4 1.26 8.16 -3.33
N PHE A 5 1.17 8.35 -2.01
CA PHE A 5 0.16 9.18 -1.39
C PHE A 5 0.20 10.65 -1.84
N GLU A 6 1.38 11.27 -1.88
CA GLU A 6 1.51 12.65 -2.35
C GLU A 6 1.18 12.79 -3.85
N SER A 7 1.59 11.81 -4.67
CA SER A 7 1.24 11.77 -6.10
C SER A 7 -0.27 11.63 -6.31
N TYR A 8 -0.94 10.82 -5.48
CA TYR A 8 -2.39 10.66 -5.48
C TYR A 8 -3.09 11.97 -5.13
N SER A 9 -2.68 12.61 -4.02
CA SER A 9 -3.31 13.84 -3.52
C SER A 9 -3.25 14.99 -4.53
N GLU A 10 -2.21 15.07 -5.35
CA GLU A 10 -2.11 16.08 -6.42
C GLU A 10 -2.90 15.75 -7.68
N ALA A 11 -3.21 14.48 -7.92
CA ALA A 11 -3.80 14.02 -9.18
C ALA A 11 -5.32 13.89 -9.15
N VAL A 12 -5.93 13.76 -7.98
CA VAL A 12 -7.38 13.55 -7.84
C VAL A 12 -8.16 14.86 -7.86
N SER A 13 -9.24 14.89 -8.65
CA SER A 13 -10.22 15.99 -8.65
C SER A 13 -11.28 15.72 -7.60
N THR A 14 -11.66 16.72 -6.80
CA THR A 14 -12.77 16.63 -5.84
C THR A 14 -13.99 17.45 -6.27
N SER A 15 -14.02 17.92 -7.53
CA SER A 15 -15.06 18.82 -8.04
C SER A 15 -16.42 18.13 -8.21
N SER A 16 -16.43 16.84 -8.52
CA SER A 16 -17.64 16.01 -8.59
C SER A 16 -17.29 14.54 -8.36
N ALA A 17 -18.28 13.70 -8.04
CA ALA A 17 -18.08 12.27 -7.86
C ALA A 17 -17.57 11.58 -9.14
N GLU A 18 -18.03 12.03 -10.30
CA GLU A 18 -17.63 11.49 -11.61
C GLU A 18 -16.18 11.86 -11.94
N GLU A 19 -15.80 13.13 -11.79
CA GLU A 19 -14.43 13.58 -12.00
C GLU A 19 -13.46 12.95 -10.99
N PHE A 20 -13.89 12.76 -9.74
CA PHE A 20 -13.11 12.04 -8.74
C PHE A 20 -12.83 10.61 -9.20
N CYS A 21 -13.86 9.87 -9.61
CA CYS A 21 -13.70 8.50 -10.08
C CYS A 21 -12.74 8.42 -11.28
N GLN A 22 -12.94 9.29 -12.29
CA GLN A 22 -12.11 9.33 -13.49
C GLN A 22 -10.65 9.69 -13.17
N SER A 23 -10.42 10.70 -12.32
CA SER A 23 -9.07 11.12 -11.96
C SER A 23 -8.33 10.07 -11.11
N VAL A 24 -9.02 9.38 -10.20
CA VAL A 24 -8.47 8.26 -9.42
C VAL A 24 -8.09 7.10 -10.34
N LEU A 25 -8.98 6.68 -11.24
CA LEU A 25 -8.70 5.59 -12.17
C LEU A 25 -7.53 5.93 -13.09
N GLY A 26 -7.50 7.15 -13.65
CA GLY A 26 -6.40 7.61 -14.49
C GLY A 26 -5.06 7.69 -13.76
N TRP A 27 -5.06 8.02 -12.45
CA TRP A 27 -3.85 7.97 -11.63
C TRP A 27 -3.39 6.52 -11.38
N LEU A 28 -4.34 5.62 -11.07
CA LEU A 28 -4.06 4.20 -10.82
C LEU A 28 -3.41 3.54 -12.04
N GLU A 29 -3.96 3.76 -13.24
CA GLU A 29 -3.41 3.22 -14.48
C GLU A 29 -1.97 3.69 -14.77
N ARG A 30 -1.57 4.86 -14.28
CA ARG A 30 -0.21 5.40 -14.49
C ARG A 30 0.79 4.96 -13.43
N HIS A 31 0.35 4.80 -12.18
CA HIS A 31 1.24 4.63 -11.03
C HIS A 31 1.14 3.26 -10.35
N CYS A 32 0.07 2.51 -10.60
CA CYS A 32 -0.21 1.21 -9.99
C CYS A 32 -0.18 0.05 -11.01
N THR A 33 0.56 0.19 -12.11
CA THR A 33 0.74 -0.92 -13.05
C THR A 33 1.64 -2.00 -12.45
N LEU A 34 1.42 -3.26 -12.87
CA LEU A 34 2.21 -4.41 -12.45
C LEU A 34 3.74 -4.23 -12.56
N PRO A 35 4.28 -3.66 -13.67
CA PRO A 35 5.71 -3.39 -13.79
C PRO A 35 6.22 -2.34 -12.80
N VAL A 36 5.43 -1.30 -12.52
CA VAL A 36 5.79 -0.21 -11.60
C VAL A 36 5.69 -0.65 -10.15
N LEU A 37 4.68 -1.46 -9.83
CA LEU A 37 4.47 -1.95 -8.48
C LEU A 37 5.39 -3.12 -8.11
N ARG A 38 5.79 -3.98 -9.06
CA ARG A 38 6.61 -5.17 -8.77
C ARG A 38 7.84 -4.87 -7.89
N PRO A 39 8.68 -3.84 -8.15
CA PRO A 39 9.81 -3.51 -7.28
C PRO A 39 9.38 -3.07 -5.87
N ALA A 40 8.31 -2.27 -5.79
CA ALA A 40 7.79 -1.75 -4.52
C ALA A 40 7.14 -2.84 -3.65
N ILE A 41 6.41 -3.77 -4.27
CA ILE A 41 5.72 -4.84 -3.55
C ILE A 41 6.67 -6.00 -3.24
N SER A 42 7.66 -6.29 -4.10
CA SER A 42 8.57 -7.42 -3.91
C SER A 42 9.39 -7.31 -2.63
N GLY A 43 9.90 -6.12 -2.30
CA GLY A 43 10.58 -5.88 -1.04
C GLY A 43 9.67 -6.11 0.17
N SER A 44 8.44 -5.58 0.12
CA SER A 44 7.45 -5.73 1.18
C SER A 44 6.99 -7.18 1.37
N LEU A 45 6.75 -7.91 0.27
CA LEU A 45 6.42 -9.35 0.32
C LEU A 45 7.57 -10.17 0.87
N LEU A 46 8.81 -9.87 0.46
CA LEU A 46 9.97 -10.56 1.00
C LEU A 46 10.14 -10.31 2.51
N GLN A 47 9.89 -9.09 2.96
CA GLN A 47 9.90 -8.77 4.40
C GLN A 47 8.78 -9.50 5.13
N LEU A 48 7.56 -9.53 4.59
CA LEU A 48 6.45 -10.31 5.16
C LEU A 48 6.80 -11.79 5.32
N CYS A 49 7.45 -12.39 4.32
CA CYS A 49 7.93 -13.76 4.41
C CYS A 49 8.94 -14.00 5.54
N LYS A 50 9.68 -12.97 5.96
CA LYS A 50 10.69 -13.07 7.03
C LYS A 50 10.10 -12.83 8.42
N VAL A 51 9.13 -11.92 8.53
CA VAL A 51 8.62 -11.45 9.83
C VAL A 51 7.29 -12.09 10.22
N THR A 52 6.69 -12.87 9.33
CA THR A 52 5.43 -13.58 9.57
C THR A 52 5.58 -15.05 9.25
N SER A 53 4.56 -15.83 9.61
CA SER A 53 4.48 -17.26 9.29
C SER A 53 3.83 -17.49 7.94
N ILE A 54 3.73 -16.49 7.05
CA ILE A 54 2.97 -16.59 5.79
C ILE A 54 3.36 -17.79 4.91
N LEU A 55 4.63 -18.20 4.92
CA LEU A 55 5.14 -19.32 4.11
C LEU A 55 4.77 -20.70 4.69
N THR A 56 4.46 -20.79 5.98
CA THR A 56 4.18 -22.05 6.68
C THR A 56 2.74 -22.15 7.18
N GLN A 57 2.14 -21.03 7.57
CA GLN A 57 0.80 -20.89 8.17
C GLN A 57 0.13 -19.58 7.72
N PRO A 58 -0.34 -19.49 6.46
CA PRO A 58 -0.88 -18.26 5.88
C PRO A 58 -2.17 -17.77 6.57
N THR A 59 -2.92 -18.65 7.23
CA THR A 59 -4.15 -18.29 7.96
C THR A 59 -3.90 -17.36 9.15
N TRP A 60 -2.69 -17.33 9.69
CA TRP A 60 -2.30 -16.47 10.83
C TRP A 60 -1.88 -15.07 10.42
N LEU A 61 -1.68 -14.82 9.12
CA LEU A 61 -1.21 -13.54 8.61
C LEU A 61 -2.06 -12.35 9.08
N PRO A 62 -3.41 -12.40 9.08
CA PRO A 62 -4.22 -11.28 9.55
C PRO A 62 -3.96 -10.93 11.02
N GLU A 63 -3.81 -11.94 11.88
CA GLU A 63 -3.53 -11.75 13.30
C GLU A 63 -2.10 -11.20 13.52
N GLN A 64 -1.12 -11.74 12.80
CA GLN A 64 0.26 -11.24 12.84
C GLN A 64 0.35 -9.78 12.37
N ALA A 65 -0.43 -9.40 11.35
CA ALA A 65 -0.53 -8.02 10.88
C ALA A 65 -1.13 -7.09 11.95
N LEU A 66 -2.23 -7.52 12.59
CA LEU A 66 -2.86 -6.76 13.69
C LEU A 66 -1.88 -6.55 14.85
N GLN A 67 -1.17 -7.61 15.27
CA GLN A 67 -0.17 -7.51 16.33
C GLN A 67 0.99 -6.56 15.96
N ALA A 68 1.45 -6.57 14.71
CA ALA A 68 2.51 -5.67 14.26
C ALA A 68 2.11 -4.19 14.37
N VAL A 69 0.85 -3.87 14.05
CA VAL A 69 0.30 -2.51 14.22
C VAL A 69 0.17 -2.15 15.70
N SER A 70 -0.30 -3.08 16.54
CA SER A 70 -0.45 -2.85 17.98
C SER A 70 0.89 -2.73 18.73
N ARG A 71 1.97 -3.29 18.18
CA ARG A 71 3.32 -3.19 18.73
C ARG A 71 4.05 -1.91 18.34
N LEU A 72 3.48 -1.07 17.47
CA LEU A 72 4.05 0.23 17.15
C LEU A 72 4.03 1.08 18.43
N PRO A 73 5.20 1.46 19.00
CA PRO A 73 5.21 2.32 20.17
C PRO A 73 4.56 3.67 19.81
N PRO A 74 3.87 4.32 20.77
CA PRO A 74 3.22 5.60 20.53
C PRO A 74 4.28 6.68 20.29
N GLY A 75 4.53 7.01 19.03
CA GLY A 75 5.13 8.26 18.55
C GLY A 75 6.56 8.54 19.01
N ASP A 76 7.53 8.27 18.13
CA ASP A 76 8.63 9.22 17.98
C ASP A 76 8.18 10.24 16.93
N SER A 77 7.79 11.42 17.43
CA SER A 77 7.50 12.64 16.64
C SER A 77 8.76 13.20 16.00
#